data_AF-A0A2A2IG92-F1
#
_entry.id   AF-A0A2A2IG92-F1
#
_cell.length_a   1.000
_cell.length_b   1.000
_cell.length_c   1.000
_cell.angle_alpha   90.00
_cell.angle_beta   90.00
_cell.angle_gamma   90.00
#
_symmetry.space_group_name_H-M   'P 1'
#
loop_
_entity.id
_entity.type
_entity.pdbx_description
1 polymer ?
#
loop_
_entity_poly.entity_id
_entity_poly.type
_entity_poly.pdbx_seq_one_letter_code
_entity_poly.pdbx_strand_id
1 'polypeptide(L)'
;MGKIKVTKKQAKILDYFKKNYERTMGDLTYGNFYLALCDGYEVEPEFEIGEFTKINNDELNLTRKILSIYQINKTKFADLESAEQIPISMLIKLSPEEIKQEREWRWWNKHDRKIGELRKGDTLISNTGCLFFVRDSNGIAATVTNATTTQRSEATINIKTYFNDGAKVHCFAEGRLDLNVDE
;
A
#
# COMPACT_ATOMS: atom_id res chain seq x y z
N MET A 1 4.32 20.46 -27.09
CA MET A 1 5.13 19.54 -26.26
C MET A 1 4.64 19.66 -24.82
N GLY A 2 4.50 18.53 -24.11
CA GLY A 2 4.03 18.53 -22.73
C GLY A 2 5.18 18.84 -21.76
N LYS A 3 4.89 19.55 -20.65
CA LYS A 3 5.87 19.79 -19.58
C LYS A 3 6.34 18.47 -19.00
N ILE A 4 7.62 18.37 -18.65
CA ILE A 4 8.14 17.19 -17.95
C ILE A 4 7.81 17.26 -16.45
N LYS A 5 7.60 16.11 -15.83
CA LYS A 5 7.44 16.00 -14.38
C LYS A 5 8.81 15.87 -13.70
N VAL A 6 9.03 16.62 -12.63
CA VAL A 6 10.26 16.61 -11.85
C VAL A 6 9.96 16.60 -10.36
N THR A 7 10.85 16.04 -9.55
CA THR A 7 10.72 16.07 -8.09
C THR A 7 11.03 17.47 -7.53
N LYS A 8 10.65 17.75 -6.28
CA LYS A 8 11.03 19.00 -5.58
C LYS A 8 12.56 19.22 -5.53
N LYS A 9 13.35 18.16 -5.37
CA LYS A 9 14.82 18.23 -5.37
C LYS A 9 15.33 18.69 -6.74
N GLN A 10 14.81 18.09 -7.82
CA GLN A 10 15.14 18.45 -9.19
C GLN A 10 14.68 19.88 -9.53
N ALA A 11 13.51 20.31 -9.06
CA ALA A 11 13.05 21.69 -9.21
C ALA A 11 13.99 22.71 -8.55
N LYS A 12 14.50 22.42 -7.34
CA LYS A 12 15.49 23.28 -6.66
C LYS A 12 16.80 23.36 -7.46
N ILE A 13 17.25 22.26 -8.04
CA ILE A 13 18.44 22.21 -8.91
C ILE A 13 18.23 23.08 -10.16
N LEU A 14 17.07 22.95 -10.81
CA LEU A 14 16.70 23.75 -11.99
C LEU A 14 16.61 25.25 -11.67
N ASP A 15 16.02 25.61 -10.54
CA ASP A 15 15.91 27.01 -10.10
C ASP A 15 17.27 27.61 -9.72
N TYR A 16 18.14 26.83 -9.07
CA TYR A 16 19.52 27.26 -8.81
C TYR A 16 20.29 27.47 -10.12
N PHE A 17 20.16 26.54 -11.07
CA PHE A 17 20.81 26.64 -12.36
C PHE A 17 20.33 27.87 -13.15
N LYS A 18 19.03 28.15 -13.19
CA LYS A 18 18.48 29.35 -13.87
C LYS A 18 19.06 30.66 -13.33
N LYS A 19 19.48 30.71 -12.06
CA LYS A 19 20.01 31.91 -11.40
C LYS A 19 21.52 32.06 -11.54
N ASN A 20 22.25 30.94 -11.54
CA ASN A 20 23.72 30.97 -11.45
C ASN A 20 24.42 30.43 -12.70
N TYR A 21 23.70 29.75 -13.60
CA TYR A 21 24.26 29.07 -14.80
C TYR A 21 25.45 28.14 -14.51
N GLU A 22 25.59 27.68 -13.25
CA GLU A 22 26.70 26.87 -12.79
C GLU A 22 26.31 25.41 -12.50
N ARG A 23 27.29 24.51 -12.69
CA ARG A 23 27.13 23.06 -12.78
C ARG A 23 26.64 22.43 -11.48
N THR A 24 25.42 21.88 -11.51
CA THR A 24 25.17 20.45 -11.30
C THR A 24 23.77 20.10 -11.85
N MET A 25 23.66 19.08 -12.70
CA MET A 25 22.35 18.57 -13.17
C MET A 25 21.68 17.65 -12.13
N GLY A 26 22.39 17.33 -11.04
CA GLY A 26 21.97 16.35 -10.05
C GLY A 26 21.56 15.03 -10.72
N ASP A 27 20.37 14.56 -10.38
CA ASP A 27 19.80 13.30 -10.88
C ASP A 27 18.94 13.47 -12.15
N LEU A 28 19.00 14.62 -12.84
CA LEU A 28 18.29 14.83 -14.11
C LEU A 28 19.15 14.36 -15.29
N THR A 29 18.52 13.67 -16.24
CA THR A 29 19.15 13.40 -17.54
C THR A 29 19.31 14.70 -18.32
N TYR A 30 20.32 14.79 -19.20
CA TYR A 30 20.53 15.95 -20.07
C TYR A 30 19.27 16.34 -20.87
N GLY A 31 18.54 15.35 -21.40
CA GLY A 31 17.30 15.58 -22.15
C GLY A 31 16.20 16.20 -21.29
N ASN A 32 15.96 15.66 -20.09
CA ASN A 32 14.96 16.21 -19.17
C ASN A 32 15.36 17.60 -18.67
N PHE A 33 16.65 17.82 -18.43
CA PHE A 33 17.17 19.12 -18.04
C PHE A 33 16.93 20.19 -19.11
N TYR A 34 17.21 19.88 -20.38
CA TYR A 34 16.94 20.77 -21.51
C TYR A 34 15.44 21.07 -21.66
N LEU A 35 14.60 20.02 -21.63
CA LEU A 35 13.14 20.18 -21.73
C LEU A 35 12.58 21.03 -20.58
N ALA A 36 13.06 20.85 -19.35
CA ALA A 36 12.64 21.66 -18.21
C ALA A 36 12.99 23.16 -18.37
N LEU A 37 14.09 23.47 -19.05
CA LEU A 37 14.51 24.85 -19.33
C LEU A 37 13.72 25.48 -20.48
N CYS A 38 13.48 24.73 -21.56
CA CYS A 38 12.83 25.23 -22.77
C CYS A 38 11.30 25.21 -22.69
N ASP A 39 10.71 24.10 -22.23
CA ASP A 39 9.27 23.87 -22.24
C ASP A 39 8.64 24.03 -20.85
N GLY A 40 9.48 24.23 -19.84
CA GLY A 40 9.08 24.25 -18.43
C GLY A 40 8.89 22.85 -17.84
N TYR A 41 8.57 22.80 -16.56
CA TYR A 41 8.40 21.57 -15.80
C TYR A 41 7.22 21.69 -14.82
N GLU A 42 6.70 20.55 -14.40
CA GLU A 42 5.72 20.42 -13.31
C GLU A 42 6.39 19.69 -12.15
N VAL A 43 6.25 20.22 -10.93
CA VAL A 43 6.81 19.57 -9.75
C VAL A 43 5.82 18.53 -9.26
N GLU A 44 6.25 17.27 -9.21
CA GLU A 44 5.41 16.19 -8.69
C GLU A 44 5.01 16.49 -7.24
N PRO A 45 3.72 16.28 -6.90
CA PRO A 45 3.28 16.38 -5.52
C PRO A 45 4.14 15.48 -4.64
N GLU A 46 4.62 16.02 -3.53
CA GLU A 46 5.42 15.22 -2.61
C GLU A 46 4.57 14.12 -1.97
N PHE A 47 3.27 14.32 -1.83
CA PHE A 47 2.30 13.35 -1.31
C PHE A 47 0.99 13.46 -2.09
N GLU A 48 0.24 12.36 -2.14
CA GLU A 48 -1.06 12.30 -2.80
C GLU A 48 -2.19 11.99 -1.79
N ILE A 49 -3.41 12.46 -2.11
CA ILE A 49 -4.59 12.12 -1.31
C ILE A 49 -4.84 10.61 -1.41
N GLY A 50 -5.08 9.99 -0.26
CA GLY A 50 -5.27 8.55 -0.14
C GLY A 50 -3.99 7.74 0.07
N GLU A 51 -2.82 8.38 0.03
CA GLU A 51 -1.54 7.76 0.34
C GLU A 51 -1.42 7.46 1.85
N PHE A 52 -0.72 6.38 2.19
CA PHE A 52 -0.39 6.02 3.56
C PHE A 52 0.97 6.59 3.96
N THR A 53 1.04 7.18 5.15
CA THR A 53 2.23 7.88 5.64
C THR A 53 2.43 7.65 7.14
N LYS A 54 3.66 7.89 7.62
CA LYS A 54 4.01 7.99 9.04
C LYS A 54 4.34 9.44 9.38
N ILE A 55 4.17 9.82 10.64
CA ILE A 55 4.64 11.11 11.13
C ILE A 55 6.07 10.92 11.67
N ASN A 56 6.96 11.82 11.29
CA ASN A 56 8.33 11.85 11.80
C ASN A 56 8.32 12.12 13.31
N ASN A 57 9.06 11.32 14.08
CA ASN A 57 9.04 11.31 15.55
C ASN A 57 7.70 10.90 16.19
N ASP A 58 6.85 10.16 15.49
CA ASP A 58 5.69 9.53 16.12
C ASP A 58 6.14 8.35 17.01
N GLU A 59 6.02 8.49 18.32
CA GLU A 59 6.37 7.44 19.29
C GLU A 59 5.58 6.15 19.05
N LEU A 60 4.37 6.27 18.49
CA LEU A 60 3.49 5.14 18.21
C LEU A 60 3.73 4.54 16.81
N ASN A 61 4.54 5.20 15.97
CA ASN A 61 4.86 4.79 14.60
C ASN A 61 3.62 4.42 13.76
N LEU A 62 2.52 5.17 13.96
CA LEU A 62 1.22 4.82 13.37
C LEU A 62 1.15 5.23 11.90
N THR A 63 0.68 4.29 11.09
CA THR A 63 0.39 4.55 9.68
C THR A 63 -0.99 5.19 9.54
N ARG A 64 -1.02 6.35 8.88
CA ARG A 64 -2.25 7.12 8.65
C ARG A 64 -2.45 7.38 7.17
N LYS A 65 -3.72 7.42 6.74
CA LYS A 65 -4.09 7.77 5.37
C LYS A 65 -4.29 9.28 5.26
N ILE A 66 -3.74 9.90 4.21
CA ILE A 66 -3.99 11.30 3.88
C ILE A 66 -5.41 11.43 3.31
N LEU A 67 -6.24 12.25 3.95
CA LEU A 67 -7.61 12.52 3.51
C LEU A 67 -7.71 13.78 2.65
N SER A 68 -6.93 14.80 3.00
CA SER A 68 -6.95 16.09 2.30
C SER A 68 -5.56 16.74 2.39
N ILE A 69 -5.25 17.61 1.43
CA ILE A 69 -4.05 18.45 1.43
C ILE A 69 -4.49 19.88 1.16
N TYR A 70 -4.08 20.81 2.03
CA TYR A 70 -4.39 22.23 1.90
C TYR A 70 -3.19 23.09 2.27
N GLN A 71 -3.29 24.40 2.04
CA GLN A 71 -2.22 25.34 2.29
C GLN A 71 -2.74 26.51 3.12
N ILE A 72 -2.05 26.80 4.23
CA ILE A 72 -2.27 28.01 5.04
C ILE A 72 -1.00 28.83 4.95
N ASN A 73 -1.11 30.06 4.44
CA ASN A 73 0.03 30.91 4.10
C ASN A 73 0.99 30.21 3.11
N LYS A 74 2.23 29.94 3.52
CA LYS A 74 3.27 29.26 2.71
C LYS A 74 3.52 27.81 3.15
N THR A 75 2.74 27.30 4.09
CA THR A 75 2.91 25.96 4.67
C THR A 75 1.79 25.06 4.22
N LYS A 76 2.14 23.85 3.72
CA LYS A 76 1.17 22.83 3.35
C LYS A 76 0.90 21.90 4.52
N PHE A 77 -0.37 21.56 4.71
CA PHE A 77 -0.87 20.67 5.74
C PHE A 77 -1.62 19.51 5.10
N ALA A 78 -1.68 18.40 5.81
CA ALA A 78 -2.51 17.25 5.47
C ALA A 78 -3.47 16.94 6.63
N ASP A 79 -4.73 16.68 6.29
CA ASP A 79 -5.67 16.04 7.20
C ASP A 79 -5.44 14.52 7.13
N LEU A 80 -5.24 13.91 8.28
CA LEU A 80 -5.05 12.47 8.40
C LEU A 80 -6.33 11.78 8.91
N GLU A 81 -6.46 10.48 8.66
CA GLU A 81 -7.59 9.67 9.12
C GLU A 81 -7.84 9.73 10.64
N SER A 82 -6.83 10.06 11.44
CA SER A 82 -6.94 10.27 12.89
C SER A 82 -7.51 11.64 13.29
N ALA A 83 -8.00 12.43 12.34
CA ALA A 83 -8.43 13.83 12.51
C ALA A 83 -7.31 14.79 12.97
N GLU A 84 -6.04 14.39 12.77
CA GLU A 84 -4.88 15.24 13.00
C GLU A 84 -4.56 16.09 11.77
N GLN A 85 -4.17 17.34 12.02
CA GLN A 85 -3.67 18.27 11.01
C GLN A 85 -2.16 18.38 11.13
N ILE A 86 -1.43 17.85 10.15
CA ILE A 86 0.02 17.73 10.24
C ILE A 86 0.68 18.47 9.08
N PRO A 87 1.72 19.30 9.34
CA PRO A 87 2.53 19.87 8.26
C PRO A 87 3.10 18.76 7.37
N ILE A 88 2.99 18.90 6.04
CA ILE A 88 3.49 17.87 5.10
C ILE A 88 4.98 17.56 5.32
N SER A 89 5.76 18.54 5.79
CA SER A 89 7.19 18.36 6.11
C SER A 89 7.47 17.39 7.25
N MET A 90 6.46 17.05 8.07
CA MET A 90 6.57 16.06 9.14
C MET A 90 6.13 14.67 8.67
N LEU A 91 5.62 14.51 7.45
CA LEU A 91 5.19 13.23 6.92
C LEU A 91 6.37 12.48 6.30
N ILE A 92 6.37 11.16 6.47
CA ILE A 92 7.34 10.23 5.90
C ILE A 92 6.58 9.32 4.94
N LYS A 93 7.06 9.25 3.69
CA LYS A 93 6.56 8.27 2.73
C LYS A 93 6.94 6.87 3.15
N LEU A 94 5.96 5.98 3.06
CA LEU A 94 6.18 4.56 3.25
C LEU A 94 6.81 3.94 2.02
N SER A 95 7.64 2.92 2.22
CA SER A 95 8.08 2.08 1.11
C SER A 95 6.91 1.27 0.53
N PRO A 96 7.01 0.79 -0.73
CA PRO A 96 6.01 -0.11 -1.30
C PRO A 96 5.73 -1.34 -0.43
N GLU A 97 6.77 -1.88 0.23
CA GLU A 97 6.67 -3.02 1.14
C GLU A 97 5.88 -2.66 2.41
N GLU A 98 6.13 -1.51 3.02
CA GLU A 98 5.39 -1.03 4.19
C GLU A 98 3.92 -0.76 3.85
N ILE A 99 3.64 -0.16 2.68
CA ILE A 99 2.26 0.05 2.21
C ILE A 99 1.54 -1.29 2.03
N LYS A 100 2.23 -2.30 1.49
CA LYS A 100 1.67 -3.64 1.31
C LYS A 100 1.32 -4.26 2.67
N GLN A 101 2.23 -4.19 3.64
CA GLN A 101 2.01 -4.70 5.00
C GLN A 101 0.85 -4.00 5.70
N GLU A 102 0.76 -2.67 5.60
CA GLU A 102 -0.33 -1.89 6.20
C GLU A 102 -1.69 -2.27 5.59
N ARG A 103 -1.76 -2.37 4.26
CA ARG A 103 -3.00 -2.77 3.57
C ARG A 103 -3.45 -4.16 3.98
N GLU A 104 -2.50 -5.09 4.08
CA GLU A 104 -2.78 -6.44 4.57
C GLU A 104 -3.30 -6.39 6.01
N TRP A 105 -2.57 -5.74 6.91
CA TRP A 105 -2.98 -5.59 8.31
C TRP A 105 -4.39 -5.00 8.45
N ARG A 106 -4.69 -3.90 7.75
CA ARG A 106 -6.02 -3.27 7.77
C ARG A 106 -7.11 -4.17 7.23
N TRP A 107 -6.82 -4.93 6.17
CA TRP A 107 -7.77 -5.88 5.62
C TRP A 107 -8.11 -6.97 6.64
N TRP A 108 -7.11 -7.59 7.28
CA TRP A 108 -7.33 -8.57 8.35
C TRP A 108 -8.05 -7.96 9.57
N ASN A 109 -7.63 -6.78 10.02
CA ASN A 109 -8.20 -6.11 11.18
C ASN A 109 -9.66 -5.68 10.97
N LYS A 110 -10.05 -5.31 9.73
CA LYS A 110 -11.46 -5.05 9.38
C LYS A 110 -12.38 -6.26 9.61
N HIS A 111 -11.80 -7.46 9.64
CA HIS A 111 -12.50 -8.72 9.87
C HIS A 111 -12.22 -9.31 11.26
N ASP A 112 -11.72 -8.50 12.20
CA ASP A 112 -11.41 -8.90 13.58
C ASP A 112 -10.51 -10.15 13.67
N ARG A 113 -9.48 -10.17 12.82
CA ARG A 113 -8.53 -11.29 12.68
C ARG A 113 -7.09 -10.81 12.66
N LYS A 114 -6.18 -11.65 13.15
CA LYS A 114 -4.72 -11.44 13.00
C LYS A 114 -4.28 -11.84 11.60
N ILE A 115 -3.17 -11.25 11.12
CA ILE A 115 -2.59 -11.62 9.83
C ILE A 115 -2.30 -13.12 9.80
N GLY A 116 -2.87 -13.82 8.81
CA GLY A 116 -2.71 -15.25 8.63
C GLY A 116 -3.61 -16.12 9.51
N GLU A 117 -4.53 -15.52 10.29
CA GLU A 117 -5.48 -16.26 11.13
C GLU A 117 -6.61 -16.88 10.29
N LEU A 118 -6.37 -18.11 9.82
CA LEU A 118 -7.37 -18.90 9.13
C LEU A 118 -8.36 -19.52 10.12
N ARG A 119 -9.64 -19.50 9.76
CA ARG A 119 -10.74 -20.15 10.48
C ARG A 119 -11.50 -21.08 9.55
N LYS A 120 -12.18 -22.05 10.14
CA LYS A 120 -13.07 -22.96 9.40
C LYS A 120 -14.09 -22.17 8.58
N GLY A 121 -14.26 -22.55 7.31
CA GLY A 121 -15.16 -21.92 6.36
C GLY A 121 -14.52 -20.88 5.45
N ASP A 122 -13.31 -20.41 5.76
CA ASP A 122 -12.57 -19.49 4.89
C ASP A 122 -12.30 -20.10 3.52
N THR A 123 -12.25 -19.25 2.50
CA THR A 123 -11.92 -19.64 1.12
C THR A 123 -10.57 -19.07 0.74
N LEU A 124 -9.67 -19.94 0.31
CA LEU A 124 -8.33 -19.59 -0.15
C LEU A 124 -8.23 -19.76 -1.66
N ILE A 125 -7.37 -18.96 -2.29
CA ILE A 125 -6.98 -19.11 -3.69
C ILE A 125 -5.47 -19.23 -3.80
N SER A 126 -4.99 -20.28 -4.46
CA SER A 126 -3.56 -20.43 -4.75
C SER A 126 -3.11 -19.47 -5.85
N ASN A 127 -1.79 -19.31 -6.00
CA ASN A 127 -1.19 -18.62 -7.14
C ASN A 127 -1.56 -19.24 -8.51
N THR A 128 -1.88 -20.54 -8.54
CA THR A 128 -2.37 -21.26 -9.74
C THR A 128 -3.88 -21.13 -9.96
N GLY A 129 -4.61 -20.42 -9.09
CA GLY A 129 -6.06 -20.23 -9.19
C GLY A 129 -6.91 -21.38 -8.62
N CYS A 130 -6.31 -22.34 -7.92
CA CYS A 130 -7.06 -23.39 -7.23
C CYS A 130 -7.74 -22.82 -5.98
N LEU A 131 -9.02 -23.15 -5.81
CA LEU A 131 -9.83 -22.74 -4.67
C LEU A 131 -9.83 -23.82 -3.59
N PHE A 132 -9.65 -23.41 -2.34
CA PHE A 132 -9.63 -24.30 -1.19
C PHE A 132 -10.54 -23.78 -0.08
N PHE A 133 -11.25 -24.69 0.60
CA PHE A 133 -12.02 -24.36 1.79
C PHE A 133 -11.30 -24.83 3.04
N VAL A 134 -11.10 -23.93 4.00
CA VAL A 134 -10.53 -24.26 5.30
C VAL A 134 -11.53 -25.09 6.10
N ARG A 135 -11.13 -26.27 6.53
CA ARG A 135 -11.91 -27.19 7.38
C ARG A 135 -11.54 -27.05 8.84
N ASP A 136 -10.26 -26.89 9.11
CA ASP A 136 -9.71 -26.69 10.44
C ASP A 136 -8.39 -25.92 10.35
N SER A 137 -8.00 -25.23 11.41
CA SER A 137 -6.71 -24.56 11.53
C SER A 137 -6.27 -24.44 12.97
N ASN A 138 -4.96 -24.60 13.19
CA ASN A 138 -4.32 -24.39 14.49
C ASN A 138 -3.36 -23.18 14.49
N GLY A 139 -3.45 -22.31 13.48
CA GLY A 139 -2.59 -21.14 13.31
C GLY A 139 -1.21 -21.43 12.68
N ILE A 140 -0.79 -22.69 12.58
CA ILE A 140 0.45 -23.10 11.90
C ILE A 140 0.13 -23.82 10.59
N ALA A 141 -0.84 -24.73 10.67
CA ALA A 141 -1.36 -25.50 9.57
C ALA A 141 -2.87 -25.33 9.44
N ALA A 142 -3.37 -25.58 8.24
CA ALA A 142 -4.80 -25.67 7.97
C ALA A 142 -5.09 -26.94 7.17
N THR A 143 -6.15 -27.64 7.56
CA THR A 143 -6.72 -28.69 6.72
C THR A 143 -7.68 -28.04 5.75
N VAL A 144 -7.50 -28.31 4.46
CA VAL A 144 -8.28 -27.70 3.40
C VAL A 144 -8.86 -28.74 2.46
N THR A 145 -10.03 -28.44 1.88
CA THR A 145 -10.63 -29.25 0.80
C THR A 145 -10.50 -28.49 -0.51
N ASN A 146 -9.97 -29.14 -1.56
CA ASN A 146 -9.95 -28.56 -2.90
C ASN A 146 -11.37 -28.46 -3.48
N ALA A 147 -11.76 -27.27 -3.90
CA ALA A 147 -13.08 -26.98 -4.47
C ALA A 147 -13.13 -27.18 -6.00
N THR A 148 -11.98 -27.29 -6.67
CA THR A 148 -11.90 -27.36 -8.15
C THR A 148 -11.92 -28.79 -8.68
N THR A 149 -11.71 -29.80 -7.83
CA THR A 149 -11.67 -31.21 -8.23
C THR A 149 -12.97 -31.91 -7.85
N THR A 150 -13.45 -32.81 -8.72
CA THR A 150 -14.61 -33.66 -8.45
C THR A 150 -14.37 -34.66 -7.33
N GLN A 151 -13.10 -35.03 -7.10
CA GLN A 151 -12.68 -35.81 -5.95
C GLN A 151 -12.43 -34.89 -4.76
N ARG A 152 -13.14 -35.12 -3.65
CA ARG A 152 -12.88 -34.46 -2.37
C ARG A 152 -11.57 -35.01 -1.80
N SER A 153 -10.46 -34.35 -2.10
CA SER A 153 -9.20 -34.58 -1.39
C SER A 153 -9.03 -33.52 -0.31
N GLU A 154 -8.69 -33.97 0.89
CA GLU A 154 -8.22 -33.11 1.96
C GLU A 154 -6.70 -33.02 1.89
N ALA A 155 -6.18 -31.82 2.11
CA ALA A 155 -4.76 -31.57 2.21
C ALA A 155 -4.48 -30.75 3.46
N THR A 156 -3.34 -31.02 4.10
CA THR A 156 -2.83 -30.16 5.16
C THR A 156 -1.81 -29.21 4.56
N ILE A 157 -2.05 -27.92 4.68
CA ILE A 157 -1.14 -26.87 4.22
C ILE A 157 -0.44 -26.22 5.41
N ASN A 158 0.83 -25.86 5.23
CA ASN A 158 1.51 -24.94 6.15
C ASN A 158 1.11 -23.51 5.76
N ILE A 159 0.52 -22.76 6.69
CA ILE A 159 -0.07 -21.45 6.42
C ILE A 159 0.99 -20.45 5.94
N LYS A 160 2.16 -20.43 6.60
CA LYS A 160 3.25 -19.52 6.26
C LYS A 160 3.79 -19.79 4.86
N THR A 161 4.08 -21.06 4.55
CA THR A 161 4.55 -21.44 3.21
C THR A 161 3.51 -21.10 2.15
N TYR A 162 2.23 -21.39 2.41
CA TYR A 162 1.14 -21.16 1.48
C TYR A 162 1.03 -19.67 1.06
N PHE A 163 1.08 -18.74 2.02
CA PHE A 163 1.08 -17.31 1.71
C PHE A 163 2.38 -16.83 1.04
N ASN A 164 3.53 -17.40 1.40
CA ASN A 164 4.81 -17.09 0.75
C ASN A 164 4.83 -17.47 -0.74
N ASP A 165 4.09 -18.52 -1.12
CA ASP A 165 3.95 -18.95 -2.51
C ASP A 165 2.98 -18.05 -3.32
N GLY A 166 2.45 -16.99 -2.70
CA GLY A 166 1.57 -16.01 -3.34
C GLY A 166 0.09 -16.37 -3.30
N ALA A 167 -0.30 -17.41 -2.56
CA ALA A 167 -1.69 -17.67 -2.28
C ALA A 167 -2.29 -16.58 -1.39
N LYS A 168 -3.62 -16.45 -1.41
CA LYS A 168 -4.35 -15.39 -0.68
C LYS A 168 -5.66 -15.93 -0.13
N VAL A 169 -6.17 -15.28 0.91
CA VAL A 169 -7.56 -15.47 1.31
C VAL A 169 -8.44 -14.76 0.28
N HIS A 170 -9.36 -15.51 -0.33
CA HIS A 170 -10.32 -14.99 -1.28
C HIS A 170 -11.54 -14.40 -0.56
N CYS A 171 -12.05 -15.12 0.44
CA CYS A 171 -13.22 -14.72 1.22
C CYS A 171 -13.14 -15.34 2.62
N PHE A 172 -13.38 -14.54 3.66
CA PHE A 172 -13.54 -15.05 5.02
C PHE A 172 -14.90 -15.71 5.22
N ALA A 173 -14.97 -16.69 6.11
CA ALA A 173 -16.19 -17.41 6.44
C ALA A 173 -17.38 -16.45 6.76
N GLU A 174 -17.12 -15.37 7.49
CA GLU A 174 -18.13 -14.38 7.90
C GLU A 174 -18.67 -13.56 6.72
N GLY A 175 -17.93 -13.48 5.61
CA GLY A 175 -18.33 -12.78 4.39
C GLY A 175 -19.05 -13.65 3.36
N ARG A 176 -19.23 -14.95 3.65
CA ARG A 176 -19.81 -15.92 2.71
C ARG A 176 -21.32 -15.97 2.82
N LEU A 177 -22.01 -15.50 1.78
CA LEU A 177 -23.46 -15.54 1.70
C LEU A 177 -24.02 -16.97 1.63
N ASP A 178 -23.25 -17.92 1.07
CA ASP A 178 -23.65 -19.32 0.94
C ASP A 178 -23.56 -20.13 2.24
N LEU A 179 -22.90 -19.58 3.26
CA LEU A 179 -22.89 -20.13 4.62
C LEU A 179 -23.96 -19.51 5.52
N ASN A 180 -24.54 -18.37 5.12
CA ASN A 180 -25.60 -17.66 5.83
C ASN A 180 -27.00 -18.06 5.34
N VAL A 181 -27.14 -19.30 4.85
CA VAL A 181 -28.45 -19.88 4.56
C VAL A 181 -28.97 -20.37 5.92
N ASP A 182 -29.92 -19.61 6.49
CA ASP A 182 -30.68 -19.86 7.72
C ASP A 182 -30.33 -18.95 8.93
N GLU A 183 -30.96 -17.77 8.96
CA GLU A 183 -32.01 -17.53 9.98
C GLU A 183 -33.39 -17.66 9.32
#